data_AF-A0A3D2ML10-F1
#
_entry.id   AF-A0A3D2ML10-F1
#
_cell.length_a   1.000
_cell.length_b   1.000
_cell.length_c   1.000
_cell.angle_alpha   90.00
_cell.angle_beta   90.00
_cell.angle_gamma   90.00
#
_symmetry.space_group_name_H-M   'P 1'
#
loop_
_entity.id
_entity.type
_entity.pdbx_description
1 polymer ?
#
loop_
_entity_poly.entity_id
_entity_poly.type
_entity_poly.pdbx_seq_one_letter_code
_entity_poly.pdbx_strand_id
1 'polypeptide(L)'
;EYIDSLKQTGFDKVETTSQNVLISLDAWRDLGQYWLFIEGALPGVPLAFGASALEKAVYQAGQELGLTEVARTWLQIIAIKA
;
A
#
# COMPACT_ATOMS: atom_id res chain seq x y z
N GLU A 1 13.13 6.19 12.71
CA GLU A 1 13.74 5.56 11.51
C GLU A 1 13.80 6.52 10.32
N TYR A 2 12.73 6.72 9.53
CA TYR A 2 12.79 7.58 8.32
C TYR A 2 13.39 8.98 8.56
N ILE A 3 12.96 9.68 9.62
CA ILE A 3 13.47 11.02 9.96
C ILE A 3 14.96 10.95 10.32
N ASP A 4 15.34 9.95 11.11
CA ASP A 4 16.72 9.79 11.58
C ASP A 4 17.67 9.52 10.41
N SER A 5 17.25 8.65 9.47
CA SER A 5 18.00 8.37 8.23
C SER A 5 18.17 9.62 7.36
N LEU A 6 17.12 10.44 7.23
CA LEU A 6 17.19 11.70 6.49
C LEU A 6 18.18 12.68 7.14
N LYS A 7 18.11 12.85 8.47
CA LYS A 7 19.04 13.71 9.21
C LYS A 7 20.49 13.24 9.09
N GLN A 8 20.74 11.93 9.18
CA GLN A 8 22.08 11.36 9.00
C GLN A 8 22.65 11.60 7.60
N THR A 9 21.79 11.84 6.59
CA THR A 9 22.19 12.10 5.21
C THR A 9 22.30 13.61 4.89
N GLY A 10 22.17 14.48 5.91
CA GLY A 10 22.36 15.92 5.80
C GLY A 10 21.09 16.73 5.49
N PHE A 11 19.90 16.15 5.71
CA PHE A 11 18.64 16.90 5.68
C PHE A 11 18.30 17.45 7.06
N ASP A 12 18.16 18.76 7.18
CA ASP A 12 18.01 19.42 8.49
C ASP A 12 16.56 19.76 8.82
N LYS A 13 15.77 20.17 7.83
CA LYS A 13 14.33 20.41 8.00
C LYS A 13 13.57 19.21 7.48
N VAL A 14 12.86 18.52 8.36
CA VAL A 14 12.03 17.36 8.01
C VAL A 14 10.63 17.57 8.56
N GLU A 15 9.65 17.65 7.67
CA GLU A 15 8.22 17.75 7.98
C GLU A 15 7.55 16.42 7.65
N THR A 16 6.64 15.98 8.52
CA THR A 16 5.90 14.73 8.32
C THR A 16 4.40 14.97 8.41
N THR A 17 3.65 14.25 7.58
CA THR A 17 2.19 14.23 7.63
C THR A 17 1.73 12.79 7.44
N SER A 18 0.80 12.36 8.28
CA SER A 18 0.17 11.04 8.16
C SER A 18 -1.31 11.22 7.88
N GLN A 19 -1.82 10.49 6.89
CA GLN A 19 -3.23 10.49 6.54
C GLN A 19 -3.77 9.07 6.53
N ASN A 20 -4.80 8.83 7.32
CA ASN A 20 -5.55 7.58 7.26
C ASN A 20 -6.66 7.71 6.23
N VAL A 21 -6.71 6.77 5.29
CA VAL A 21 -7.75 6.69 4.26
C VAL A 21 -8.36 5.31 4.32
N LEU A 22 -9.68 5.23 4.28
CA LEU A 22 -10.40 3.98 4.14
C LEU A 22 -10.49 3.62 2.66
N ILE A 23 -10.02 2.43 2.30
CA ILE A 23 -10.02 1.93 0.93
C ILE A 23 -11.04 0.79 0.87
N SER A 24 -12.04 0.92 -0.02
CA SER A 24 -13.05 -0.11 -0.22
C SER A 24 -12.45 -1.40 -0.78
N LEU A 25 -13.16 -2.52 -0.60
CA LEU A 25 -12.74 -3.79 -1.21
C LEU A 25 -12.66 -3.71 -2.74
N ASP A 26 -13.55 -2.95 -3.39
CA ASP A 26 -13.50 -2.72 -4.84
C ASP A 26 -12.22 -1.99 -5.27
N ALA A 27 -11.81 -0.97 -4.53
CA ALA A 27 -10.57 -0.26 -4.81
C ALA A 27 -9.34 -1.18 -4.61
N TRP A 28 -9.37 -2.07 -3.61
CA TRP A 28 -8.35 -3.10 -3.45
C TRP A 28 -8.36 -4.13 -4.59
N ARG A 29 -9.54 -4.52 -5.06
CA ARG A 29 -9.70 -5.41 -6.22
C ARG A 29 -9.09 -4.80 -7.47
N ASP A 30 -9.32 -3.51 -7.70
CA ASP A 30 -8.76 -2.77 -8.83
C ASP A 30 -7.23 -2.66 -8.71
N LEU A 31 -6.71 -2.42 -7.49
CA LEU A 31 -5.26 -2.44 -7.24
C LEU A 31 -4.64 -3.82 -7.58
N GLY A 32 -5.35 -4.91 -7.28
CA GLY A 32 -4.94 -6.27 -7.62
C GLY A 32 -4.82 -6.56 -9.12
N GLN A 33 -5.25 -5.66 -10.00
CA GLN A 33 -5.13 -5.82 -11.46
C GLN A 33 -3.81 -5.24 -12.02
N TYR A 34 -3.09 -4.43 -11.25
CA TYR A 34 -1.83 -3.84 -11.72
C TYR A 34 -0.67 -4.82 -11.58
N TRP A 35 0.09 -5.01 -12.67
CA TRP A 35 1.22 -5.94 -12.73
C TRP A 35 2.24 -5.80 -11.57
N LEU A 36 2.58 -4.57 -11.16
CA LEU A 36 3.49 -4.30 -10.04
C LEU A 36 2.92 -4.79 -8.71
N PHE A 37 1.60 -4.67 -8.53
CA PHE A 37 0.94 -5.17 -7.33
C PHE A 37 0.91 -6.69 -7.33
N ILE A 38 0.61 -7.30 -8.49
CA ILE A 38 0.60 -8.75 -8.66
C ILE A 38 1.99 -9.34 -8.39
N GLU A 39 3.05 -8.81 -8.99
CA GLU A 39 4.42 -9.30 -8.73
C GLU A 39 4.86 -9.08 -7.29
N GLY A 40 4.44 -7.99 -6.66
CA GLY A 40 4.74 -7.74 -5.25
C GLY A 40 4.06 -8.73 -4.31
N ALA A 41 2.81 -9.10 -4.59
CA ALA A 41 2.00 -9.98 -3.75
C ALA A 41 2.19 -11.47 -4.04
N LEU A 42 2.37 -11.82 -5.32
CA LEU A 42 2.42 -13.18 -5.86
C LEU A 42 3.58 -13.33 -6.86
N PRO A 43 4.84 -13.17 -6.41
CA PRO A 43 5.99 -13.13 -7.31
C PRO A 43 6.14 -14.41 -8.14
N GLY A 44 6.32 -14.24 -9.45
CA GLY A 44 6.51 -15.33 -10.40
C GLY A 44 5.24 -16.09 -10.80
N VAL A 45 4.06 -15.70 -10.29
CA VAL A 45 2.78 -16.23 -10.75
C VAL A 45 2.40 -15.55 -12.08
N PRO A 46 1.92 -16.29 -13.11
CA PRO A 46 1.48 -15.65 -14.34
C PRO A 46 0.38 -14.62 -14.07
N LEU A 47 0.52 -13.42 -14.65
CA LEU A 47 -0.30 -12.25 -14.32
C LEU A 47 -1.81 -12.50 -14.30
N ALA A 48 -2.33 -13.25 -15.28
CA ALA A 48 -3.76 -13.56 -15.36
C ALA A 48 -4.25 -14.39 -14.16
N PHE A 49 -3.44 -15.36 -13.69
CA PHE A 49 -3.77 -16.14 -12.50
C PHE A 49 -3.61 -15.32 -11.23
N GLY A 50 -2.57 -14.48 -11.15
CA GLY A 50 -2.35 -13.58 -10.03
C GLY A 50 -3.51 -12.60 -9.84
N ALA A 51 -3.91 -11.91 -10.92
CA ALA A 51 -5.05 -10.99 -10.92
C ALA A 51 -6.35 -11.68 -10.47
N SER A 52 -6.65 -12.86 -11.03
CA SER A 52 -7.86 -13.62 -10.66
C SER A 52 -7.83 -14.10 -9.21
N ALA A 53 -6.67 -14.51 -8.70
CA ALA A 53 -6.51 -14.93 -7.32
C ALA A 53 -6.73 -13.74 -6.35
N LEU A 54 -6.11 -12.59 -6.63
CA LEU A 54 -6.25 -11.38 -5.80
C LEU A 54 -7.68 -10.83 -5.79
N GLU A 55 -8.35 -10.83 -6.95
CA GLU A 55 -9.76 -10.43 -7.06
C GLU A 55 -10.69 -11.30 -6.20
N LYS A 56 -10.47 -12.62 -6.15
CA LYS A 56 -11.28 -13.50 -5.28
C LYS A 56 -10.92 -13.31 -3.82
N ALA A 57 -9.62 -13.25 -3.52
CA ALA A 57 -9.12 -13.19 -2.16
C ALA A 57 -9.56 -11.92 -1.42
N VAL A 58 -9.62 -10.76 -2.09
CA VAL A 58 -10.02 -9.50 -1.43
C VAL A 58 -11.45 -9.56 -0.88
N TYR A 59 -12.40 -10.13 -1.63
CA TYR A 59 -13.78 -10.27 -1.16
C TYR A 59 -13.93 -11.41 -0.16
N GLN A 60 -13.22 -12.53 -0.35
CA GLN A 60 -13.22 -13.64 0.62
C GLN A 60 -12.68 -13.19 1.98
N ALA A 61 -11.51 -12.56 2.00
CA ALA A 61 -10.93 -12.01 3.23
C ALA A 61 -11.83 -10.93 3.84
N GLY A 62 -12.43 -10.06 3.02
CA GLY A 62 -13.40 -9.08 3.49
C GLY A 62 -14.60 -9.72 4.17
N GLN A 63 -15.18 -10.76 3.57
CA GLN A 63 -16.30 -11.51 4.14
C GLN A 63 -15.92 -12.21 5.45
N GLU A 64 -14.79 -12.92 5.47
CA GLU A 64 -14.30 -13.66 6.64
C GLU A 64 -14.02 -12.75 7.84
N LEU A 65 -13.52 -11.54 7.58
CA LEU A 65 -13.16 -10.56 8.60
C LEU A 65 -14.30 -9.58 8.92
N GLY A 66 -15.43 -9.65 8.21
CA GLY A 66 -16.54 -8.70 8.36
C GLY A 66 -16.18 -7.26 7.94
N LEU A 67 -15.27 -7.11 6.99
CA LEU A 67 -14.76 -5.83 6.50
C LEU A 67 -15.42 -5.45 5.17
N THR A 68 -15.78 -4.18 5.03
CA THR A 68 -16.20 -3.56 3.76
C THR A 68 -15.13 -2.59 3.21
N GLU A 69 -14.17 -2.24 4.05
CA GLU A 69 -13.07 -1.32 3.78
C GLU A 69 -11.88 -1.65 4.67
N VAL A 70 -10.69 -1.25 4.22
CA VAL A 70 -9.43 -1.43 4.94
C VAL A 70 -8.75 -0.08 5.09
N ALA A 71 -8.35 0.26 6.31
CA ALA A 71 -7.60 1.48 6.58
C ALA A 71 -6.18 1.38 6.00
N ARG A 72 -5.79 2.39 5.23
CA ARG A 72 -4.42 2.59 4.75
C ARG A 72 -3.88 3.91 5.28
N THR A 73 -2.75 3.83 5.99
CA THR A 73 -2.01 5.01 6.45
C THR A 73 -1.01 5.42 5.38
N TRP A 74 -1.11 6.67 4.93
CA TRP A 74 -0.18 7.31 4.03
C TRP A 74 0.75 8.22 4.83
N LEU A 75 2.04 7.92 4.83
CA LEU A 75 3.06 8.76 5.43
C LEU A 75 3.73 9.59 4.32
N GLN A 76 3.62 10.91 4.43
CA GLN A 76 4.36 11.88 3.62
C GLN A 76 5.47 12.50 4.46
N ILE A 77 6.66 12.58 3.88
CA ILE A 77 7.82 13.25 4.48
C ILE A 77 8.38 14.25 3.47
N ILE A 78 8.52 15.50 3.89
CA ILE A 78 9.17 16.56 3.11
C ILE A 78 10.47 16.90 3.84
N ALA A 79 11.61 16.77 3.16
CA ALA A 79 12.90 17.04 3.74
C ALA A 79 13.68 18.06 2.90
N ILE A 80 14.33 19.02 3.55
CA ILE A 80 15.12 20.08 2.91
C ILE A 80 16.58 19.94 3.38
N LYS A 81 17.48 19.85 2.41
CA LYS A 81 18.92 19.82 2.65
C LYS A 81 19.42 21.22 3.03
N ALA A 82 20.37 21.29 3.96
CA ALA A 82 21.08 22.53 4.26
C ALA A 82 21.96 22.99 3.10
#